data_AF-A0A392P6K4-F1
#
_entry.id   AF-A0A392P6K4-F1
#
_cell.length_a   1.000
_cell.length_b   1.000
_cell.length_c   1.000
_cell.angle_alpha   90.00
_cell.angle_beta   90.00
_cell.angle_gamma   90.00
#
_symmetry.space_group_name_H-M   'P 1'
#
loop_
_entity.id
_entity.type
_entity.pdbx_description
1 polymer ?
#
loop_
_entity_poly.entity_id
_entity_poly.type
_entity_poly.pdbx_seq_one_letter_code
_entity_poly.pdbx_strand_id
1 'polypeptide(L)'
;LPIANGPRTHQLKSELADCKQGGLTVVAYYSKLKTLWDELANYEQIPICKCKGCTCGITSKLEKRREEEKVHQFLMGLDDAAYGNVRSNMLASDPLPSLNRIYSAAVQEERVRSITRTKERKRAGHDVGNCFQLVGYPDWWGDRPKGEKKSGGKGKLQTHVGAGRGRGACVRAIMQHELK
;
A
#
# COMPACT_ATOMS: atom_id res chain seq x y z
N LEU A 1 36.32 16.88 -11.23
CA LEU A 1 35.58 17.04 -12.50
C LEU A 1 34.61 15.87 -12.60
N PRO A 2 33.32 16.08 -12.92
CA PRO A 2 32.43 14.97 -13.22
C PRO A 2 33.06 14.15 -14.34
N ILE A 3 33.16 12.83 -14.18
CA ILE A 3 33.70 11.94 -15.22
C ILE A 3 32.66 11.94 -16.33
N ALA A 4 32.78 12.84 -17.30
CA ALA A 4 31.79 12.99 -18.36
C ALA A 4 31.85 11.76 -19.29
N ASN A 5 31.06 10.73 -18.98
CA ASN A 5 30.86 9.56 -19.83
C ASN A 5 29.46 9.64 -20.45
N GLY A 6 29.32 10.47 -21.49
CA GLY A 6 28.05 10.71 -22.19
C GLY A 6 27.31 9.43 -22.60
N PRO A 7 27.98 8.43 -23.21
CA PRO A 7 27.37 7.14 -23.52
C PRO A 7 26.80 6.40 -22.30
N ARG A 8 27.55 6.37 -21.18
CA ARG A 8 27.08 5.72 -19.95
C ARG A 8 25.89 6.46 -19.35
N THR A 9 25.92 7.78 -19.30
CA THR A 9 24.79 8.59 -18.84
C THR A 9 23.54 8.34 -19.69
N HIS A 10 23.68 8.26 -21.02
CA HIS A 10 22.58 7.95 -21.92
C HIS A 10 22.02 6.54 -21.67
N GLN A 11 22.89 5.54 -21.53
CA GLN A 11 22.50 4.17 -21.20
C GLN A 11 21.71 4.12 -19.89
N LEU A 12 22.22 4.72 -18.81
CA LEU A 12 21.54 4.74 -17.52
C LEU A 12 20.16 5.41 -17.59
N LYS A 13 20.04 6.50 -18.36
CA LYS A 13 18.75 7.17 -18.57
C LYS A 13 17.75 6.29 -19.34
N SER A 14 18.23 5.54 -20.34
CA SER A 14 17.40 4.57 -21.07
C SER A 14 16.93 3.45 -20.14
N GLU A 15 17.85 2.83 -19.41
CA GLU A 15 17.53 1.76 -18.44
C GLU A 15 16.55 2.22 -17.36
N LEU A 16 16.67 3.48 -16.93
CA LEU A 16 15.76 4.08 -15.97
C LEU A 16 14.34 4.30 -16.53
N ALA A 17 14.23 4.74 -17.79
CA ALA A 17 12.95 4.94 -18.46
C ALA A 17 12.21 3.61 -18.71
N ASP A 18 12.96 2.57 -19.05
CA ASP A 18 12.46 1.22 -19.29
C ASP A 18 12.26 0.40 -18.01
N CYS A 19 12.68 0.92 -16.85
CA CYS A 19 12.56 0.22 -15.58
C CYS A 19 11.10 0.12 -15.14
N LYS A 20 10.53 -1.09 -15.24
CA LYS A 20 9.18 -1.43 -14.79
C LYS A 20 9.23 -2.49 -13.69
N GLN A 21 8.22 -2.51 -12.82
CA GLN A 21 8.09 -3.49 -11.75
C GLN A 21 8.02 -4.92 -12.30
N GLY A 22 7.26 -5.15 -13.37
CA GLY A 22 7.30 -6.41 -14.13
C GLY A 22 7.07 -7.66 -13.29
N GLY A 23 6.16 -7.62 -12.31
CA GLY A 23 5.87 -8.73 -11.40
C GLY A 23 6.85 -8.93 -10.24
N LEU A 24 7.90 -8.12 -10.14
CA LEU A 24 8.79 -8.09 -8.98
C LEU A 24 8.08 -7.53 -7.74
N THR A 25 8.60 -7.87 -6.56
CA THR A 25 8.14 -7.23 -5.33
C THR A 25 8.47 -5.74 -5.35
N VAL A 26 7.70 -4.93 -4.62
CA VAL A 26 7.94 -3.47 -4.55
C VAL A 26 9.35 -3.16 -4.07
N VAL A 27 9.85 -3.94 -3.11
CA VAL A 27 11.21 -3.81 -2.56
C VAL A 27 12.27 -4.08 -3.63
N ALA A 28 12.16 -5.19 -4.38
CA ALA A 28 13.12 -5.55 -5.41
C ALA A 28 13.15 -4.53 -6.56
N TYR A 29 11.98 -4.04 -6.96
CA TYR A 29 11.85 -2.98 -7.95
C TYR A 29 12.50 -1.66 -7.46
N TYR A 30 12.19 -1.23 -6.24
CA TYR A 30 12.78 -0.03 -5.65
C TYR A 30 14.31 -0.12 -5.56
N SER A 31 14.85 -1.28 -5.17
CA SER A 31 16.30 -1.50 -5.13
C SER A 31 16.96 -1.32 -6.49
N LYS A 32 16.34 -1.80 -7.58
CA LYS A 32 16.86 -1.60 -8.95
C LYS A 32 16.90 -0.12 -9.34
N LEU A 33 15.80 0.59 -9.11
CA LEU A 33 15.75 2.04 -9.35
C LEU A 33 16.80 2.80 -8.55
N LYS A 34 16.96 2.45 -7.27
CA LYS A 34 17.95 3.07 -6.40
C LYS A 34 19.38 2.89 -6.94
N THR A 35 19.74 1.68 -7.38
CA THR A 35 21.05 1.45 -7.99
C THR A 35 21.27 2.33 -9.23
N LEU A 36 20.27 2.44 -10.11
CA LEU A 36 20.36 3.31 -11.29
C LEU A 36 20.49 4.80 -10.91
N TRP A 37 19.73 5.27 -9.93
CA TRP A 37 19.82 6.65 -9.44
C TRP A 37 21.16 6.97 -8.79
N ASP A 38 21.66 6.07 -7.96
CA ASP A 38 22.93 6.22 -7.25
C ASP A 38 24.09 6.20 -8.25
N GLU A 39 24.03 5.35 -9.27
CA GLU A 39 25.02 5.35 -10.34
C GLU A 39 24.97 6.64 -11.18
N LEU A 40 23.77 7.07 -11.60
CA LEU A 40 23.58 8.31 -12.35
C LEU A 40 24.04 9.54 -11.54
N ALA A 41 23.90 9.52 -10.22
CA ALA A 41 24.39 10.57 -9.32
C ALA A 41 25.89 10.83 -9.42
N ASN A 42 26.67 9.82 -9.78
CA ASN A 42 28.12 9.95 -9.94
C ASN A 42 28.48 10.80 -11.17
N TYR A 43 27.59 10.84 -12.16
CA TYR A 43 27.77 11.56 -13.42
C TYR A 43 27.05 12.92 -13.41
N GLU A 44 25.85 12.98 -12.82
CA GLU A 44 25.00 14.18 -12.78
C GLU A 44 24.95 14.78 -11.37
N GLN A 45 26.07 15.35 -10.95
CA GLN A 45 26.16 16.06 -9.67
C GLN A 45 25.38 17.38 -9.72
N ILE A 46 24.66 17.68 -8.64
CA ILE A 46 23.90 18.93 -8.53
C ILE A 46 24.89 20.10 -8.47
N PRO A 47 24.80 21.08 -9.37
CA PRO A 47 25.70 22.22 -9.35
C PRO A 47 25.50 23.06 -8.08
N ILE A 48 26.62 23.45 -7.48
CA ILE A 48 26.66 24.33 -6.30
C ILE A 48 26.86 25.76 -6.78
N CYS A 49 26.07 26.71 -6.26
CA CYS A 49 26.31 28.14 -6.52
C CYS A 49 27.69 28.52 -5.95
N LYS A 50 28.56 29.04 -6.82
CA LYS A 50 29.90 29.55 -6.45
C LYS A 50 29.88 31.01 -5.97
N CYS A 51 28.69 31.58 -5.93
CA CYS A 51 28.44 32.96 -5.58
C CYS A 51 28.60 33.14 -4.06
N LYS A 52 29.57 33.97 -3.62
CA LYS A 52 29.77 34.26 -2.19
C LYS A 52 28.58 35.08 -1.67
N GLY A 53 27.90 34.59 -0.63
CA GLY A 53 26.78 35.28 0.02
C GLY A 53 25.43 35.18 -0.71
N CYS A 54 25.27 34.29 -1.69
CA CYS A 54 23.98 34.10 -2.37
C CYS A 54 22.93 33.48 -1.45
N THR A 55 21.74 34.09 -1.38
CA THR A 55 20.54 33.52 -0.74
C THR A 55 19.58 32.88 -1.75
N CYS A 56 20.03 32.71 -3.00
CA CYS A 56 19.22 32.22 -4.12
C CYS A 56 18.64 30.81 -3.93
N GLY A 57 19.22 29.98 -3.05
CA GLY A 57 18.73 28.64 -2.72
C GLY A 57 18.67 27.68 -3.93
N ILE A 58 19.46 27.93 -4.98
CA ILE A 58 19.35 27.19 -6.24
C ILE A 58 19.68 25.71 -6.08
N THR A 59 20.70 25.39 -5.28
CA THR A 59 21.10 24.00 -4.99
C THR A 59 19.94 23.25 -4.32
N SER A 60 19.28 23.82 -3.32
CA SER A 60 18.12 23.22 -2.66
C SER A 60 16.92 23.05 -3.60
N LYS A 61 16.69 24.00 -4.53
CA LYS A 61 15.64 23.87 -5.55
C LYS A 61 15.94 22.73 -6.53
N LEU A 62 17.20 22.56 -6.92
CA LEU A 62 17.63 21.47 -7.81
C LEU A 62 17.56 20.10 -7.11
N GLU A 63 17.93 20.04 -5.82
CA GLU A 63 17.75 18.83 -4.99
C GLU A 63 16.28 18.43 -4.89
N LYS A 64 15.41 19.40 -4.62
CA LYS A 64 13.96 19.16 -4.56
C LYS A 64 13.43 18.62 -5.88
N ARG A 65 13.78 19.26 -7.00
CA ARG A 65 13.35 18.80 -8.34
C ARG A 65 13.83 17.38 -8.64
N ARG A 66 15.07 17.05 -8.26
CA ARG A 66 15.63 15.70 -8.44
C ARG A 66 14.87 14.65 -7.61
N GLU A 67 14.46 15.00 -6.40
CA GLU A 67 13.68 14.07 -5.56
C GLU A 67 12.25 13.90 -6.09
N GLU A 68 11.63 14.98 -6.58
CA GLU A 68 10.33 14.93 -7.27
C GLU A 68 10.41 14.05 -8.55
N GLU A 69 11.48 14.16 -9.34
CA GLU A 69 11.70 13.30 -10.51
C GLU A 69 11.79 11.81 -10.15
N LYS A 70 12.49 11.46 -9.05
CA LYS A 70 12.54 10.06 -8.57
C LYS A 70 11.17 9.54 -8.17
N VAL A 71 10.35 10.39 -7.54
CA VAL A 71 8.96 10.05 -7.20
C VAL A 71 8.18 9.69 -8.47
N HIS A 72 8.24 10.56 -9.48
CA HIS A 72 7.54 10.31 -10.75
C HIS A 72 8.03 9.03 -11.44
N GLN A 73 9.34 8.82 -11.51
CA GLN A 73 9.93 7.60 -12.09
C GLN A 73 9.49 6.34 -11.35
N PHE A 74 9.50 6.36 -10.01
CA PHE A 74 8.99 5.25 -9.21
C PHE A 74 7.53 4.93 -9.53
N LEU A 75 6.66 5.94 -9.50
CA LEU A 75 5.22 5.80 -9.75
C LEU A 75 4.89 5.34 -11.18
N MET A 76 5.64 5.77 -12.20
CA MET A 76 5.44 5.40 -13.60
C MET A 76 5.85 3.96 -13.92
N GLY A 77 6.73 3.36 -13.12
CA GLY A 77 7.15 1.97 -13.33
C GLY A 77 6.42 0.95 -12.46
N LEU A 78 5.60 1.38 -11.49
CA LEU A 78 4.71 0.48 -10.75
C LEU A 78 3.66 -0.17 -11.67
N ASP A 79 3.31 -1.42 -11.36
CA ASP A 79 2.25 -2.14 -12.09
C ASP A 79 0.88 -1.47 -11.87
N ASP A 80 0.25 -1.03 -12.95
CA ASP A 80 -1.02 -0.30 -12.92
C ASP A 80 -2.18 -1.14 -12.39
N ALA A 81 -2.25 -2.42 -12.78
CA ALA A 81 -3.32 -3.32 -12.35
C ALA A 81 -3.25 -3.61 -10.83
N ALA A 82 -2.04 -3.52 -10.27
CA ALA A 82 -1.81 -3.76 -8.86
C ALA A 82 -1.87 -2.48 -8.01
N TYR A 83 -1.31 -1.37 -8.51
CA TYR A 83 -1.04 -0.17 -7.71
C TYR A 83 -1.73 1.09 -8.24
N GLY A 84 -2.64 1.00 -9.22
CA GLY A 84 -3.34 2.15 -9.80
C GLY A 84 -3.98 3.07 -8.76
N ASN A 85 -4.66 2.52 -7.74
CA ASN A 85 -5.26 3.32 -6.67
C ASN A 85 -4.23 4.06 -5.81
N VAL A 86 -3.13 3.38 -5.46
CA VAL A 86 -2.02 4.01 -4.71
C VAL A 86 -1.42 5.14 -5.54
N ARG A 87 -1.18 4.91 -6.84
CA ARG A 87 -0.65 5.93 -7.75
C ARG A 87 -1.56 7.15 -7.83
N SER A 88 -2.87 6.96 -8.06
CA SER A 88 -3.84 8.06 -8.15
C SER A 88 -3.92 8.85 -6.85
N ASN A 89 -3.96 8.18 -5.69
CA ASN A 89 -4.02 8.85 -4.39
C ASN A 89 -2.76 9.68 -4.10
N MET A 90 -1.58 9.19 -4.48
CA MET A 90 -0.32 9.91 -4.26
C MET A 90 -0.14 11.09 -5.22
N LEU A 91 -0.63 10.96 -6.46
CA LEU A 91 -0.62 12.07 -7.43
C LEU A 91 -1.65 13.15 -7.08
N ALA A 92 -2.72 12.80 -6.37
CA ALA A 92 -3.75 13.75 -5.94
C ALA A 92 -3.36 14.58 -4.70
N SER A 93 -2.28 14.22 -3.99
CA SER A 93 -1.81 15.00 -2.83
C SER A 93 -0.98 16.22 -3.24
N ASP A 94 -1.29 17.36 -2.62
CA ASP A 94 -0.54 18.62 -2.72
C ASP A 94 -0.09 19.09 -1.32
N PRO A 95 1.22 19.16 -1.02
CA PRO A 95 2.35 18.87 -1.90
C PRO A 95 2.57 17.37 -2.15
N LEU A 96 3.25 17.05 -3.25
CA LEU A 96 3.60 15.67 -3.63
C LEU A 96 4.38 14.98 -2.48
N PRO A 97 3.98 13.77 -2.07
CA PRO A 97 4.56 13.10 -0.92
C PRO A 97 5.98 12.65 -1.23
N SER A 98 6.82 12.58 -0.20
CA SER A 98 8.20 12.09 -0.33
C SER A 98 8.24 10.65 -0.86
N LEU A 99 9.31 10.30 -1.58
CA LEU A 99 9.55 8.95 -2.11
C LEU A 99 9.42 7.86 -1.02
N ASN A 100 9.94 8.09 0.18
CA ASN A 100 9.84 7.15 1.30
C ASN A 100 8.40 6.87 1.73
N ARG A 101 7.55 7.89 1.74
CA ARG A 101 6.12 7.75 2.07
C ARG A 101 5.40 6.92 1.02
N ILE A 102 5.68 7.19 -0.25
CA ILE A 102 5.09 6.47 -1.39
C ILE A 102 5.55 5.00 -1.38
N TYR A 103 6.85 4.77 -1.19
CA TYR A 103 7.41 3.43 -1.04
C TYR A 103 6.74 2.65 0.09
N SER A 104 6.61 3.26 1.27
CA SER A 104 5.98 2.62 2.43
C SER A 104 4.53 2.24 2.16
N ALA A 105 3.78 3.12 1.50
CA ALA A 105 2.40 2.85 1.11
C ALA A 105 2.29 1.72 0.08
N ALA A 106 3.18 1.68 -0.92
CA ALA A 106 3.21 0.60 -1.90
C ALA A 106 3.53 -0.77 -1.26
N VAL A 107 4.49 -0.83 -0.34
CA VAL A 107 4.81 -2.04 0.43
C VAL A 107 3.64 -2.48 1.31
N GLN A 108 2.94 -1.53 1.93
CA GLN A 108 1.74 -1.83 2.72
C GLN A 108 0.62 -2.41 1.84
N GLU A 109 0.38 -1.83 0.68
CA GLU A 109 -0.62 -2.32 -0.28
C GLU A 109 -0.29 -3.73 -0.76
N GLU A 110 0.99 -4.02 -1.06
CA GLU A 110 1.46 -5.36 -1.42
C GLU A 110 1.13 -6.40 -0.32
N ARG A 111 1.36 -6.03 0.95
CA ARG A 111 1.02 -6.88 2.10
C ARG A 111 -0.50 -7.10 2.21
N VAL A 112 -1.30 -6.05 2.09
CA VAL A 112 -2.77 -6.16 2.16
C VAL A 112 -3.31 -7.07 1.06
N ARG A 113 -2.85 -6.88 -0.17
CA ARG A 113 -3.21 -7.73 -1.32
C ARG A 113 -2.83 -9.19 -1.12
N SER A 114 -1.67 -9.46 -0.51
CA SER A 114 -1.26 -10.83 -0.18
C SER A 114 -2.25 -11.51 0.78
N ILE A 115 -2.76 -10.78 1.78
CA ILE A 115 -3.71 -11.28 2.77
C ILE A 115 -5.08 -11.51 2.13
N THR A 116 -5.58 -10.57 1.33
CA THR A 116 -6.90 -10.70 0.68
C THR A 116 -6.94 -11.92 -0.24
N ARG A 117 -5.89 -12.15 -1.05
CA ARG A 117 -5.75 -13.36 -1.88
C ARG A 117 -5.81 -14.67 -1.09
N THR A 118 -5.19 -14.71 0.10
CA THR A 118 -5.25 -15.92 0.95
C THR A 118 -6.63 -16.16 1.56
N LYS A 119 -7.39 -15.10 1.89
CA LYS A 119 -8.77 -15.21 2.40
C LYS A 119 -9.73 -15.68 1.32
N GLU A 120 -9.56 -15.20 0.10
CA GLU A 120 -10.36 -15.62 -1.06
C GLU A 120 -10.16 -17.09 -1.39
N ARG A 121 -8.91 -17.60 -1.40
CA ARG A 121 -8.67 -19.05 -1.55
C ARG A 121 -9.34 -19.87 -0.46
N LYS A 122 -9.36 -19.39 0.79
CA LYS A 122 -10.03 -20.08 1.90
C LYS A 122 -11.56 -20.08 1.77
N ARG A 123 -12.15 -19.03 1.20
CA ARG A 123 -13.59 -18.96 0.91
C ARG A 123 -13.98 -19.77 -0.32
N ALA A 124 -13.16 -19.75 -1.37
CA ALA A 124 -13.40 -20.53 -2.58
C ALA A 124 -13.26 -22.05 -2.37
N GLY A 125 -12.59 -22.49 -1.30
CA GLY A 125 -12.52 -23.88 -0.87
C GLY A 125 -13.69 -24.36 -0.02
N HIS A 126 -14.66 -23.49 0.27
CA HIS A 126 -15.86 -23.83 1.04
C HIS A 126 -17.10 -23.52 0.20
N ASP A 127 -17.88 -24.55 -0.11
CA ASP A 127 -19.17 -24.38 -0.78
C ASP A 127 -20.17 -23.74 0.19
N VAL A 128 -20.79 -22.64 -0.24
CA VAL A 128 -21.80 -21.93 0.57
C VAL A 128 -22.98 -22.86 0.89
N GLY A 129 -23.29 -23.78 -0.02
CA GLY A 129 -24.28 -24.84 0.17
C GLY A 129 -23.93 -25.88 1.23
N ASN A 130 -22.69 -25.89 1.74
CA ASN A 130 -22.21 -26.79 2.79
C ASN A 130 -21.70 -26.02 4.02
N CYS A 131 -22.17 -24.77 4.21
CA CYS A 131 -21.86 -23.97 5.40
C CYS A 131 -22.65 -24.48 6.60
N PHE A 132 -22.02 -25.06 7.63
CA PHE A 132 -22.73 -25.53 8.84
C PHE A 132 -23.57 -24.45 9.54
N GLN A 133 -23.23 -23.17 9.33
CA GLN A 133 -23.99 -22.04 9.86
C GLN A 133 -25.26 -21.72 9.04
N LEU A 134 -25.35 -22.18 7.78
CA LEU A 134 -26.52 -22.04 6.90
C LEU A 134 -27.31 -23.36 6.74
N VAL A 135 -26.61 -24.48 6.59
CA VAL A 135 -27.15 -25.84 6.39
C VAL A 135 -27.64 -26.46 7.71
N GLY A 136 -27.19 -25.92 8.84
CA GLY A 136 -27.33 -26.54 10.14
C GLY A 136 -26.17 -27.47 10.45
N TYR A 137 -25.95 -27.72 11.73
CA TYR A 137 -24.94 -28.68 12.19
C TYR A 137 -25.52 -30.10 12.12
N PRO A 138 -24.76 -31.10 11.64
CA PRO A 138 -25.22 -32.48 11.60
C PRO A 138 -25.53 -33.04 12.99
N ASP A 139 -26.41 -34.05 13.06
CA ASP A 139 -26.84 -34.66 14.32
C ASP A 139 -25.70 -35.32 15.11
N TRP A 140 -24.61 -35.71 14.46
CA TRP A 140 -23.40 -36.24 15.10
C TRP A 140 -22.53 -35.17 15.76
N TRP A 141 -22.81 -33.89 15.54
CA TRP A 141 -22.03 -32.76 16.08
C TRP A 141 -22.29 -32.51 17.58
N GLY A 142 -23.28 -33.21 18.16
CA GLY A 142 -23.57 -33.24 19.59
C GLY A 142 -24.05 -31.92 20.21
N ASP A 143 -24.29 -31.93 21.52
CA ASP A 143 -24.59 -30.73 22.31
C ASP A 143 -23.32 -29.93 22.57
N ARG A 144 -23.19 -28.76 21.95
CA ARG A 144 -22.01 -27.92 22.19
C ARG A 144 -22.05 -27.32 23.62
N PRO A 145 -20.94 -27.34 24.39
CA PRO A 145 -20.85 -26.53 25.59
C PRO A 145 -21.03 -25.07 25.23
N LYS A 146 -21.93 -24.40 25.95
CA LYS A 146 -22.25 -22.98 25.80
C LYS A 146 -20.96 -22.20 25.98
N GLY A 147 -20.40 -21.70 24.87
CA GLY A 147 -19.15 -20.95 24.86
C GLY A 147 -19.18 -19.85 25.91
N GLU A 148 -18.39 -20.05 26.97
CA GLU A 148 -18.10 -19.07 27.99
C GLU A 148 -17.47 -17.87 27.28
N LYS A 149 -18.20 -16.76 27.23
CA LYS A 149 -17.65 -15.50 26.74
C LYS A 149 -16.54 -15.10 27.71
N LYS A 150 -15.27 -15.30 27.33
CA LYS A 150 -14.15 -14.63 27.99
C LYS A 150 -14.28 -13.13 27.72
N SER A 151 -14.96 -12.44 28.62
CA SER A 151 -14.94 -10.98 28.73
C SER A 151 -13.59 -10.56 29.31
N GLY A 152 -12.68 -10.10 28.46
CA GLY A 152 -11.56 -9.25 28.92
C GLY A 152 -12.12 -7.90 29.33
N GLY A 153 -12.15 -7.62 30.64
CA GLY A 153 -12.80 -6.46 31.22
C GLY A 153 -11.93 -5.20 31.38
N LYS A 154 -12.61 -4.07 31.66
CA LYS A 154 -12.26 -2.91 32.51
C LYS A 154 -13.32 -1.81 32.23
N GLY A 155 -14.11 -1.25 33.15
CA GLY A 155 -14.34 -1.40 34.59
C GLY A 155 -15.45 -0.43 35.06
N LYS A 156 -16.04 -0.70 36.26
CA LYS A 156 -16.74 0.16 37.27
C LYS A 156 -17.75 1.25 36.76
N LEU A 157 -18.95 1.49 37.29
CA LEU A 157 -19.51 1.46 38.67
C LEU A 157 -21.06 1.69 38.57
N GLN A 158 -21.85 1.03 39.44
CA GLN A 158 -23.21 1.35 40.04
C GLN A 158 -24.28 2.14 39.22
N THR A 159 -25.59 1.89 39.25
CA THR A 159 -26.55 1.43 40.27
C THR A 159 -27.92 1.12 39.63
N HIS A 160 -28.62 0.11 40.17
CA HIS A 160 -30.08 -0.03 40.36
C HIS A 160 -31.12 -0.11 39.20
N VAL A 161 -31.91 -1.20 39.31
CA VAL A 161 -33.32 -1.47 38.90
C VAL A 161 -33.65 -1.69 37.42
N GLY A 162 -34.27 -2.84 37.12
CA GLY A 162 -35.21 -2.96 35.99
C GLY A 162 -35.05 -4.20 35.10
N ALA A 163 -36.01 -5.12 35.19
CA ALA A 163 -36.12 -6.31 34.36
C ALA A 163 -36.43 -5.97 32.87
N GLY A 164 -35.86 -6.74 31.94
CA GLY A 164 -36.28 -6.76 30.53
C GLY A 164 -35.15 -7.06 29.53
N ARG A 165 -35.10 -8.27 28.97
CA ARG A 165 -34.15 -8.64 27.90
C ARG A 165 -34.65 -8.13 26.55
N GLY A 166 -33.96 -7.12 26.01
CA GLY A 166 -34.14 -6.61 24.67
C GLY A 166 -33.70 -7.59 23.57
N ARG A 167 -34.48 -7.61 22.48
CA ARG A 167 -34.09 -8.15 21.18
C ARG A 167 -33.58 -6.99 20.33
N GLY A 168 -32.28 -6.77 20.34
CA GLY A 168 -31.60 -5.86 19.40
C GLY A 168 -31.14 -6.64 18.18
N ALA A 169 -31.94 -6.62 17.11
CA ALA A 169 -31.53 -7.08 15.80
C ALA A 169 -30.53 -6.07 15.22
N CYS A 170 -29.35 -6.54 14.77
CA CYS A 170 -28.49 -5.77 13.89
C CYS A 170 -28.49 -6.48 12.54
N VAL A 171 -29.47 -6.14 11.71
CA VAL A 171 -29.50 -6.48 10.29
C VAL A 171 -28.55 -5.53 9.59
N ARG A 172 -27.46 -6.04 9.01
CA ARG A 172 -26.75 -5.37 7.92
C ARG A 172 -26.92 -6.21 6.67
N ALA A 173 -27.96 -5.88 5.91
CA ALA A 173 -28.12 -6.29 4.53
C ALA A 173 -27.20 -5.43 3.65
N ILE A 174 -26.48 -6.05 2.71
CA ILE A 174 -25.87 -5.37 1.56
C ILE A 174 -26.11 -6.22 0.31
N MET A 175 -26.66 -5.54 -0.71
CA MET A 175 -26.71 -5.80 -2.16
C MET A 175 -27.89 -6.56 -2.79
N GLN A 176 -28.87 -5.77 -3.25
CA GLN A 176 -29.26 -5.54 -4.66
C GLN A 176 -29.19 -6.73 -5.64
N HIS A 177 -30.37 -7.16 -6.11
CA HIS A 177 -30.71 -7.18 -7.55
C HIS A 177 -32.24 -7.30 -7.73
N GLU A 178 -32.89 -6.24 -8.20
CA GLU A 178 -34.28 -6.28 -8.72
C GLU A 178 -34.19 -6.48 -10.23
N LEU A 179 -34.87 -7.52 -10.73
CA LEU A 179 -35.15 -7.78 -12.13
C LEU A 179 -36.64 -7.52 -12.34
N LYS A 180 -36.97 -6.67 -13.32
CA LYS A 180 -38.16 -6.84 -14.16
C LYS A 180 -37.71 -6.74 -15.61
#